data_AF-A0A6P5C677-F1
#
_entry.id   AF-A0A6P5C677-F1
#
_cell.length_a   1.000
_cell.length_b   1.000
_cell.length_c   1.000
_cell.angle_alpha   90.00
_cell.angle_beta   90.00
_cell.angle_gamma   90.00
#
_symmetry.space_group_name_H-M   'P 1'
#
loop_
_entity.id
_entity.type
_entity.pdbx_description
1 polymer ?
#
loop_
_entity_poly.entity_id
_entity_poly.type
_entity_poly.pdbx_seq_one_letter_code
_entity_poly.pdbx_strand_id
1 'polypeptide(L)'
;MEELETSLFQTRKAHRIEQMVARWLRRSRDSSARAKVATADGPPGVPTQTIIPVKYTVKIDKDTLLQDYGFHISESLPLTVVSVTAGGSAHGKLFPGDQILQMNDEPAEDLSCERAVNILRY
;
A
#
# COMPACT_ATOMS: atom_id res chain seq x y z
N MET A 1 -38.17 -30.59 -17.85
CA MET A 1 -37.43 -31.70 -17.20
C MET A 1 -35.94 -31.35 -17.26
N GLU A 2 -35.54 -30.20 -16.70
CA GLU A 2 -34.21 -29.57 -16.91
C GLU A 2 -33.48 -29.26 -15.59
N GLU A 3 -34.19 -29.36 -14.46
CA GLU A 3 -33.66 -28.98 -13.13
C GLU A 3 -32.74 -30.05 -12.51
N LEU A 4 -32.84 -31.30 -12.95
CA LEU A 4 -32.03 -32.40 -12.42
C LEU A 4 -30.63 -32.42 -13.04
N GLU A 5 -30.49 -31.88 -14.25
CA GLU A 5 -29.23 -31.80 -14.99
C GLU A 5 -28.32 -30.74 -14.37
N THR A 6 -28.86 -29.57 -14.03
CA THR A 6 -28.12 -28.48 -13.36
C THR A 6 -27.61 -28.92 -11.99
N SER A 7 -28.39 -29.73 -11.26
CA SER A 7 -28.00 -30.34 -9.99
C SER A 7 -26.78 -31.25 -10.13
N LEU A 8 -26.78 -32.18 -11.10
CA LEU A 8 -25.64 -33.07 -11.37
C LEU A 8 -24.39 -32.31 -11.81
N PHE A 9 -24.54 -31.26 -12.62
CA PHE A 9 -23.43 -30.37 -12.99
C PHE A 9 -22.90 -29.58 -11.80
N GLN A 10 -23.77 -29.16 -10.89
CA GLN A 10 -23.39 -28.48 -9.64
C GLN A 10 -22.66 -29.44 -8.70
N THR A 11 -23.08 -30.70 -8.58
CA THR A 11 -22.39 -31.74 -7.80
C THR A 11 -21.01 -32.04 -8.37
N ARG A 12 -20.87 -32.15 -9.70
CA ARG A 12 -19.57 -32.36 -10.36
C ARG A 12 -18.62 -31.17 -10.20
N LYS A 13 -19.15 -29.94 -10.28
CA LYS A 13 -18.39 -28.71 -10.02
C LYS A 13 -17.96 -28.62 -8.55
N ALA A 14 -18.86 -28.91 -7.62
CA ALA A 14 -18.56 -28.95 -6.19
C ALA A 14 -17.44 -29.96 -5.90
N HIS A 15 -17.56 -31.17 -6.45
CA HIS A 15 -16.55 -32.21 -6.29
C HIS A 15 -15.16 -31.79 -6.82
N ARG A 16 -15.12 -31.08 -7.95
CA ARG A 16 -13.86 -30.54 -8.51
C ARG A 16 -13.26 -29.46 -7.61
N ILE A 17 -14.07 -28.61 -7.01
CA ILE A 17 -13.61 -27.59 -6.05
C ILE A 17 -13.08 -28.28 -4.78
N GLU A 18 -13.80 -29.26 -4.24
CA GLU A 18 -13.35 -30.05 -3.08
C GLU A 18 -12.00 -30.72 -3.34
N GLN A 19 -11.81 -31.33 -4.51
CA GLN A 19 -10.53 -31.92 -4.91
C GLN A 19 -9.40 -30.88 -4.99
N MET A 20 -9.69 -29.70 -5.53
CA MET A 20 -8.73 -28.60 -5.59
C MET A 20 -8.37 -28.09 -4.18
N VAL A 21 -9.37 -27.91 -3.30
CA VAL A 21 -9.18 -27.46 -1.91
C VAL A 21 -8.37 -28.49 -1.12
N ALA A 22 -8.70 -29.78 -1.22
CA ALA A 22 -7.95 -30.85 -0.56
C ALA A 22 -6.48 -30.89 -1.01
N ARG A 23 -6.25 -30.69 -2.33
CA ARG A 23 -4.90 -30.65 -2.90
C ARG A 23 -4.12 -29.39 -2.49
N TRP A 24 -4.79 -28.24 -2.38
CA TRP A 24 -4.19 -27.00 -1.88
C TRP A 24 -3.85 -27.08 -0.40
N LEU A 25 -4.74 -27.62 0.43
CA LEU A 25 -4.53 -27.78 1.87
C LEU A 25 -3.35 -28.72 2.16
N ARG A 26 -3.24 -29.86 1.43
CA ARG A 26 -2.07 -30.74 1.53
C ARG A 26 -0.79 -30.04 1.11
N ARG A 27 -0.79 -29.32 -0.01
CA ARG A 27 0.39 -28.58 -0.47
C ARG A 27 0.78 -27.49 0.52
N SER A 28 -0.18 -26.72 1.04
CA SER A 28 0.07 -25.69 2.06
C SER A 28 0.67 -26.29 3.33
N ARG A 29 0.18 -27.46 3.76
CA ARG A 29 0.70 -28.15 4.95
C ARG A 29 2.12 -28.69 4.72
N ASP A 30 2.44 -29.13 3.52
CA ASP A 30 3.78 -29.59 3.12
C ASP A 30 4.78 -28.42 2.97
N SER A 31 4.35 -27.31 2.35
CA SER A 31 5.08 -26.03 2.31
C SER A 31 5.38 -25.54 3.72
N SER A 32 4.39 -25.66 4.61
CA SER A 32 4.52 -25.31 6.01
C SER A 32 5.52 -26.28 6.68
N ALA A 33 5.38 -27.60 6.51
CA ALA A 33 6.25 -28.64 7.10
C ALA A 33 7.75 -28.45 6.77
N ARG A 34 8.09 -28.09 5.53
CA ARG A 34 9.48 -27.85 5.14
C ARG A 34 10.12 -26.64 5.84
N ALA A 35 9.32 -25.68 6.29
CA ALA A 35 9.83 -24.50 7.00
C ALA A 35 10.33 -24.80 8.44
N LYS A 36 10.07 -26.00 9.00
CA LYS A 36 10.50 -26.37 10.38
C LYS A 36 11.51 -27.52 10.48
N VAL A 37 12.04 -28.02 9.37
CA VAL A 37 13.09 -29.07 9.39
C VAL A 37 14.43 -28.56 8.83
N ALA A 38 14.65 -27.24 8.84
CA ALA A 38 15.96 -26.65 8.56
C ALA A 38 16.62 -26.20 9.87
N THR A 39 16.90 -27.14 10.77
CA THR A 39 17.93 -26.98 11.80
C THR A 39 19.28 -27.35 11.17
N ALA A 40 19.89 -26.40 10.46
CA ALA A 40 21.32 -26.39 10.15
C ALA A 40 21.70 -24.97 9.71
N ASP A 41 22.36 -24.28 10.63
CA ASP A 41 23.29 -23.16 10.45
C ASP A 41 23.06 -22.18 9.28
N GLY A 42 22.52 -21.01 9.63
CA GLY A 42 22.47 -19.84 8.75
C GLY A 42 21.25 -18.98 9.09
N PRO A 43 21.42 -17.67 9.36
CA PRO A 43 20.26 -16.81 9.61
C PRO A 43 19.34 -16.91 8.39
N PRO A 44 18.03 -17.18 8.58
CA PRO A 44 17.10 -17.22 7.48
C PRO A 44 17.06 -15.81 6.89
N GLY A 45 17.73 -15.63 5.75
CA GLY A 45 17.50 -14.50 4.88
C GLY A 45 16.03 -14.55 4.51
N VAL A 46 15.21 -13.82 5.26
CA VAL A 46 13.89 -13.39 4.81
C VAL A 46 14.09 -12.94 3.37
N PRO A 47 13.22 -13.33 2.40
CA PRO A 47 13.22 -12.63 1.14
C PRO A 47 12.84 -11.20 1.52
N THR A 48 13.86 -10.36 1.73
CA THR A 48 13.72 -8.93 1.86
C THR A 48 13.11 -8.53 0.54
N GLN A 49 11.77 -8.51 0.49
CA GLN A 49 11.05 -7.82 -0.56
C GLN A 49 11.71 -6.47 -0.57
N THR A 50 12.50 -6.24 -1.60
CA THR A 50 13.27 -5.03 -1.75
C THR A 50 12.19 -4.00 -2.00
N ILE A 51 11.74 -3.33 -0.94
CA ILE A 51 10.79 -2.23 -1.03
C ILE A 51 11.58 -1.16 -1.76
N ILE A 52 11.42 -1.11 -3.09
CA ILE A 52 12.04 -0.07 -3.90
C ILE A 52 11.23 1.19 -3.62
N PRO A 53 11.81 2.22 -2.98
CA PRO A 53 11.09 3.46 -2.75
C PRO A 53 10.85 4.12 -4.11
N VAL A 54 9.60 4.13 -4.55
CA VAL A 54 9.20 4.83 -5.78
C VAL A 54 9.03 6.30 -5.42
N LYS A 55 9.80 7.17 -6.08
CA LYS A 55 9.61 8.62 -5.97
C LYS A 55 8.49 9.03 -6.91
N TYR A 56 7.49 9.72 -6.38
CA TYR A 56 6.36 10.21 -7.16
C TYR A 56 6.27 11.73 -7.03
N THR A 57 6.28 12.44 -8.16
CA THR A 57 6.16 13.91 -8.19
C THR A 57 4.73 14.26 -8.59
N VAL A 58 4.01 14.93 -7.69
CA VAL A 58 2.64 15.39 -7.91
C VAL A 58 2.57 16.90 -7.96
N LYS A 59 1.67 17.43 -8.80
CA LYS A 59 1.31 18.85 -8.80
C LYS A 59 -0.03 19.02 -8.10
N ILE A 60 -0.07 19.89 -7.10
CA ILE A 60 -1.26 20.18 -6.31
C ILE A 60 -1.54 21.67 -6.44
N ASP A 61 -2.71 21.98 -6.99
CA ASP A 61 -3.17 23.35 -7.12
C ASP A 61 -3.89 23.77 -5.84
N LYS A 62 -3.60 25.00 -5.37
CA LYS A 62 -4.26 25.58 -4.21
C LYS A 62 -5.74 25.74 -4.52
N ASP A 63 -6.60 25.26 -3.63
CA ASP A 63 -8.04 25.45 -3.77
C ASP A 63 -8.37 26.93 -3.52
N THR A 64 -9.01 27.58 -4.49
CA THR A 64 -9.42 28.99 -4.40
C THR A 64 -10.47 29.26 -3.32
N LEU A 65 -11.28 28.25 -2.97
CA LEU A 65 -12.37 28.37 -2.01
C LEU A 65 -11.88 28.12 -0.59
N LEU A 66 -11.07 27.08 -0.39
CA LEU A 66 -10.52 26.71 0.91
C LEU A 66 -9.22 27.45 1.24
N GLN A 67 -8.58 28.10 0.25
CA GLN A 67 -7.24 28.69 0.37
C GLN A 67 -6.18 27.71 0.88
N ASP A 68 -6.42 26.42 0.70
CA ASP A 68 -5.56 25.35 1.17
C ASP A 68 -5.26 24.39 0.01
N TYR A 69 -4.14 23.68 0.12
CA TYR A 69 -3.81 22.60 -0.82
C TYR A 69 -4.55 21.29 -0.49
N GLY A 70 -5.28 21.25 0.63
CA GLY A 70 -6.06 20.10 1.06
C GLY A 70 -5.22 18.98 1.69
N PHE A 71 -4.04 19.28 2.23
CA PHE A 71 -3.24 18.35 3.03
C PHE A 71 -2.42 19.10 4.08
N HIS A 72 -2.05 18.38 5.15
CA HIS A 72 -1.20 18.88 6.23
C HIS A 72 0.07 18.05 6.33
N ILE A 73 1.15 18.70 6.74
CA ILE A 73 2.47 18.10 6.89
C ILE A 73 2.93 18.13 8.35
N SER A 74 3.88 17.27 8.71
CA SER A 74 4.48 17.25 10.03
C SER A 74 5.33 18.49 10.27
N GLU A 75 5.27 19.02 11.51
CA GLU A 75 6.14 20.11 11.97
C GLU A 75 7.52 19.60 12.42
N SER A 76 7.79 18.31 12.27
CA SER A 76 9.05 17.64 12.59
C SER A 76 9.63 16.95 11.35
N LEU A 77 10.96 16.82 11.32
CA LEU A 77 11.65 16.01 10.34
C LEU A 77 11.57 14.52 10.71
N PRO A 78 11.42 13.61 9.73
CA PRO A 78 11.25 13.88 8.30
C PRO A 78 9.87 14.46 7.97
N LEU A 79 9.81 15.35 6.96
CA LEU A 79 8.55 15.92 6.50
C LEU A 79 7.64 14.81 5.97
N THR A 80 6.50 14.61 6.64
CA THR A 80 5.53 13.57 6.30
C THR A 80 4.14 14.18 6.19
N VAL A 81 3.32 13.62 5.31
CA VAL A 81 1.92 13.99 5.17
C VAL A 81 1.16 13.43 6.38
N VAL A 82 0.60 14.30 7.20
CA VAL A 82 -0.13 13.92 8.42
C VAL A 82 -1.59 13.62 8.10
N SER A 83 -2.21 14.43 7.25
CA SER A 83 -3.60 14.27 6.86
C SER A 83 -3.85 14.87 5.48
N VAL A 84 -4.87 14.34 4.81
CA VAL A 84 -5.34 14.82 3.50
C VAL A 84 -6.84 15.06 3.60
N THR A 85 -7.28 16.25 3.22
CA THR A 85 -8.67 16.66 3.21
C THR A 85 -9.43 15.89 2.14
N ALA A 86 -10.50 15.20 2.55
CA ALA A 86 -11.37 14.47 1.63
C ALA A 86 -12.03 15.44 0.63
N GLY A 87 -11.89 15.15 -0.66
CA GLY A 87 -12.44 16.00 -1.72
C GLY A 87 -11.62 17.26 -2.04
N GLY A 88 -10.47 17.48 -1.40
CA GLY A 88 -9.56 18.58 -1.74
C GLY A 88 -8.63 18.26 -2.91
N SER A 89 -7.83 19.24 -3.36
CA SER A 89 -6.88 19.08 -4.48
C SER A 89 -5.83 17.98 -4.30
N ALA A 90 -5.43 17.71 -3.05
CA ALA A 90 -4.47 16.65 -2.72
C ALA A 90 -5.10 15.25 -2.63
N HIS A 91 -6.44 15.16 -2.60
CA HIS A 91 -7.14 13.90 -2.42
C HIS A 91 -6.86 12.94 -3.58
N GLY A 92 -6.36 11.74 -3.27
CA GLY A 92 -5.99 10.71 -4.25
C GLY A 92 -4.61 10.91 -4.90
N LYS A 93 -3.95 12.04 -4.69
CA LYS A 93 -2.55 12.28 -5.11
C LYS A 93 -1.55 12.01 -3.99
N LEU A 94 -1.92 12.41 -2.77
CA LEU A 94 -1.14 12.17 -1.56
C LEU A 94 -1.96 11.36 -0.56
N PHE A 95 -1.27 10.63 0.29
CA PHE A 95 -1.84 9.86 1.38
C PHE A 95 -1.14 10.17 2.71
N PRO A 96 -1.86 10.08 3.84
CA PRO A 96 -1.25 10.15 5.16
C PRO A 96 -0.14 9.10 5.31
N GLY A 97 1.04 9.53 5.77
CA GLY A 97 2.24 8.71 5.89
C GLY A 97 3.24 8.87 4.74
N ASP A 98 2.86 9.52 3.64
CA ASP A 98 3.79 9.80 2.54
C ASP A 98 4.90 10.75 3.00
N GLN A 99 6.15 10.41 2.69
CA GLN A 99 7.30 11.24 3.02
C GLN A 99 7.58 12.23 1.89
N ILE A 100 7.66 13.52 2.23
CA ILE A 100 8.00 14.58 1.30
C ILE A 100 9.51 14.60 1.15
N LEU A 101 9.97 14.37 -0.08
CA LEU A 101 11.39 14.42 -0.43
C LEU A 101 11.77 15.74 -1.12
N GLN A 102 10.80 16.43 -1.72
CA GLN A 102 10.99 17.67 -2.47
C GLN A 102 9.68 18.46 -2.50
N MET A 103 9.75 19.78 -2.36
CA MET A 103 8.61 20.69 -2.42
C MET A 103 9.00 21.91 -3.28
N ASN A 104 8.24 22.20 -4.33
CA ASN A 104 8.49 23.31 -5.26
C ASN A 104 9.95 23.38 -5.78
N ASP A 105 10.48 22.23 -6.21
CA ASP A 105 11.87 22.11 -6.69
C ASP A 105 12.97 22.31 -5.64
N GLU A 106 12.60 22.59 -4.38
CA GLU A 106 13.52 22.58 -3.24
C GLU A 106 13.53 21.20 -2.56
N PRO A 107 14.71 20.59 -2.33
CA PRO A 107 14.79 19.31 -1.66
C PRO A 107 14.42 19.43 -0.18
N ALA A 108 13.76 18.41 0.37
CA ALA A 108 13.29 18.41 1.77
C ALA A 108 14.44 18.44 2.80
N GLU A 109 15.66 18.12 2.38
CA GLU A 109 16.88 18.21 3.19
C GLU A 109 17.37 19.65 3.39
N ASP A 110 17.10 20.54 2.44
CA ASP A 110 17.39 21.98 2.57
C ASP A 110 16.18 22.78 3.12
N LEU A 111 14.99 22.16 3.11
CA LEU A 111 13.75 22.80 3.52
C LEU A 111 13.46 22.54 5.00
N SER A 112 13.34 23.62 5.80
CA SER A 112 12.83 23.48 7.17
C SER A 112 11.32 23.22 7.20
N CYS A 113 10.83 22.57 8.26
CA CYS A 113 9.39 22.35 8.47
C CYS A 113 8.60 23.66 8.45
N GLU A 114 9.12 24.71 9.09
CA GLU A 114 8.52 26.05 9.06
C GLU A 114 8.44 26.60 7.64
N ARG A 115 9.48 26.41 6.82
CA ARG A 115 9.49 26.87 5.43
C ARG A 115 8.48 26.10 4.58
N ALA A 116 8.38 24.79 4.76
CA ALA A 116 7.40 23.94 4.08
C ALA A 116 5.96 24.38 4.41
N VAL A 117 5.66 24.63 5.68
CA VAL A 117 4.36 25.15 6.11
C VAL A 117 4.10 26.54 5.51
N ASN A 118 5.13 27.38 5.42
CA ASN A 118 5.01 28.69 4.82
C ASN A 118 4.66 28.62 3.31
N ILE A 119 5.27 27.69 2.58
CA ILE A 119 4.93 27.41 1.17
C ILE A 119 3.45 27.00 1.02
N LEU A 120 2.92 26.21 1.96
CA LEU A 120 1.52 25.78 1.92
C LEU A 120 0.53 26.89 2.30
N ARG A 121 0.98 27.94 3.00
CA ARG A 121 0.15 29.09 3.36
C ARG A 121 0.06 30.13 2.25
N TYR A 122 1.14 30.35 1.50
CA TYR A 122 1.18 31.29 0.37
C TYR A 122 0.61 30.68 -0.91
#